data_AF-A0A7C7GP50-F1
#
_entry.id   AF-A0A7C7GP50-F1
#
_cell.length_a   1.000
_cell.length_b   1.000
_cell.length_c   1.000
_cell.angle_alpha   90.00
_cell.angle_beta   90.00
_cell.angle_gamma   90.00
#
_symmetry.space_group_name_H-M   'P 1'
#
loop_
_entity.id
_entity.type
_entity.pdbx_description
1 polymer ?
#
loop_
_entity_poly.entity_id
_entity_poly.type
_entity_poly.pdbx_seq_one_letter_code
_entity_poly.pdbx_strand_id
1 'polypeptide(L)'
;MKNAVLILILCSAVTPQSRNADLTLYKDGFGLVKQPVVYRLKSGINPPLKYKEIPDQMESNSPFLFLDGAEVYFQRYNYDVFTSSSYLNDHLGHEVTITPSEGKSYKGTLLDLEGNWLTVSKKGTVKMFNTEEVVSISLANGESIGALKPE
;
A
#
# COMPACT_ATOMS: atom_id res chain seq x y z
N MET A 1 -30.36 0.79 26.04
CA MET A 1 -30.49 0.09 24.74
C MET A 1 -29.55 0.64 23.68
N LYS A 2 -29.47 1.96 23.44
CA LYS A 2 -28.51 2.57 22.48
C LYS A 2 -27.05 2.14 22.69
N ASN A 3 -26.56 2.15 23.92
CA ASN A 3 -25.15 1.81 24.21
C ASN A 3 -24.83 0.34 23.96
N ALA A 4 -25.78 -0.57 24.15
CA ALA A 4 -25.60 -2.00 23.88
C ALA A 4 -25.57 -2.28 22.37
N VAL A 5 -26.37 -1.57 21.58
CA VAL A 5 -26.34 -1.64 20.11
C VAL A 5 -25.01 -1.12 19.57
N LEU A 6 -24.48 -0.03 20.14
CA LEU A 6 -23.18 0.53 19.74
C LEU A 6 -22.02 -0.45 19.99
N ILE A 7 -22.02 -1.14 21.14
CA ILE A 7 -21.02 -2.16 21.48
C ILE A 7 -21.10 -3.34 20.51
N LEU A 8 -22.32 -3.79 20.16
CA LEU A 8 -22.52 -4.89 19.22
C LEU A 8 -22.01 -4.55 17.81
N ILE A 9 -22.20 -3.30 17.36
CA ILE A 9 -21.68 -2.80 16.08
C ILE A 9 -20.15 -2.78 16.10
N LEU A 10 -19.54 -2.28 17.18
CA LEU A 10 -18.07 -2.24 17.33
C LEU A 10 -17.44 -3.64 17.35
N CYS A 11 -18.06 -4.62 18.01
CA CYS A 11 -17.56 -6.00 18.01
C CYS A 11 -17.69 -6.69 16.65
N SER A 12 -18.72 -6.37 15.85
CA SER A 12 -18.90 -6.95 14.51
C SER A 12 -17.85 -6.48 13.48
N ALA A 13 -17.15 -5.38 13.76
CA ALA A 13 -16.06 -4.89 12.92
C ALA A 13 -14.74 -5.65 13.13
N VAL A 14 -14.64 -6.48 14.17
CA VAL A 14 -13.43 -7.27 14.46
C VAL A 14 -13.51 -8.59 13.72
N THR A 15 -13.22 -8.56 12.41
CA THR A 15 -12.96 -9.80 11.67
C THR A 15 -11.57 -10.32 12.06
N PRO A 16 -11.44 -11.59 12.48
CA PRO A 16 -10.13 -12.17 12.75
C PRO A 16 -9.37 -12.27 11.42
N GLN A 17 -8.39 -11.39 11.20
CA GLN A 17 -7.57 -11.40 9.99
C GLN A 17 -6.53 -12.52 9.98
N SER A 18 -6.30 -13.15 11.14
CA SER A 18 -5.24 -14.12 11.33
C SER A 18 -5.76 -15.56 11.33
N ARG A 19 -5.05 -16.44 10.62
CA ARG A 19 -5.25 -17.90 10.67
C ARG A 19 -4.17 -18.53 11.56
N ASN A 20 -4.58 -19.17 12.65
CA ASN A 20 -3.69 -19.90 13.57
C ASN A 20 -2.54 -19.07 14.15
N ALA A 21 -2.79 -17.83 14.60
CA ALA A 21 -1.78 -17.05 15.31
C ALA A 21 -1.90 -17.11 16.83
N ASP A 22 -0.76 -16.96 17.48
CA ASP A 22 -0.66 -16.67 18.89
C ASP A 22 -0.56 -15.15 19.09
N LEU A 23 -1.36 -14.62 20.01
CA LEU A 23 -1.36 -13.22 20.40
C LEU A 23 -0.92 -13.08 21.85
N THR A 24 0.14 -12.31 22.07
CA THR A 24 0.57 -11.86 23.41
C THR A 24 0.32 -10.36 23.53
N LEU A 25 -0.51 -9.95 24.49
CA LEU A 25 -0.78 -8.53 24.76
C LEU A 25 0.11 -8.02 25.90
N TYR A 26 0.76 -6.89 25.66
CA TYR A 26 1.60 -6.21 26.65
C TYR A 26 0.85 -5.03 27.30
N LYS A 27 1.27 -4.68 28.51
CA LYS A 27 0.64 -3.60 29.31
C LYS A 27 0.81 -2.19 28.73
N ASP A 28 1.75 -2.02 27.80
CA ASP A 28 2.11 -0.75 27.15
C ASP A 28 1.31 -0.50 25.87
N GLY A 29 0.32 -1.36 25.57
CA GLY A 29 -0.57 -1.18 24.43
C GLY A 29 -0.09 -1.86 23.15
N PHE A 30 1.06 -2.55 23.17
CA PHE A 30 1.52 -3.37 22.04
C PHE A 30 1.08 -4.83 22.16
N GLY A 31 0.99 -5.51 21.02
CA GLY A 31 0.78 -6.95 20.96
C GLY A 31 1.83 -7.62 20.07
N LEU A 32 2.34 -8.77 20.50
CA LEU A 32 3.13 -9.64 19.64
C LEU A 32 2.19 -10.65 18.97
N VAL A 33 2.23 -10.68 17.64
CA VAL A 33 1.51 -11.66 16.82
C VAL A 33 2.52 -12.64 16.25
N LYS A 34 2.36 -13.94 16.53
CA LYS A 34 3.12 -15.01 15.88
C LYS A 34 2.19 -15.77 14.95
N GLN A 35 2.41 -15.66 13.65
CA GLN A 35 1.56 -16.30 12.64
C GLN A 35 2.38 -17.26 11.78
N PRO A 36 1.95 -18.53 11.62
CA PRO A 36 2.61 -19.47 10.73
C PRO A 36 2.37 -19.06 9.27
N VAL A 37 3.42 -19.16 8.47
CA VAL A 37 3.38 -18.96 7.01
C VAL A 37 3.85 -20.23 6.31
N VAL A 38 3.21 -20.58 5.21
CA VAL A 38 3.54 -21.80 4.45
C VAL A 38 4.08 -21.41 3.09
N TYR A 39 5.34 -21.78 2.84
CA TYR A 39 6.01 -21.61 1.55
C TYR A 39 6.49 -22.95 1.01
N ARG A 40 6.45 -23.10 -0.33
CA ARG A 40 7.04 -24.25 -1.03
C ARG A 40 8.42 -23.84 -1.54
N LEU A 41 9.46 -24.29 -0.85
CA LEU A 41 10.84 -24.01 -1.21
C LEU A 41 11.40 -25.15 -2.07
N LYS A 42 12.29 -24.80 -3.00
CA LYS A 42 13.12 -25.76 -3.73
C LYS A 42 14.46 -25.89 -3.02
N SER A 43 15.17 -27.00 -3.26
CA SER A 43 16.56 -27.12 -2.82
C SER A 43 17.44 -26.04 -3.47
N GLY A 44 18.38 -25.48 -2.70
CA GLY A 44 19.25 -24.39 -3.12
C GLY A 44 18.66 -23.00 -2.88
N ILE A 45 19.13 -22.01 -3.65
CA ILE A 45 18.73 -20.60 -3.51
C ILE A 45 17.34 -20.41 -4.13
N ASN A 46 16.42 -19.90 -3.32
CA ASN A 46 15.07 -19.55 -3.75
C ASN A 46 15.00 -18.06 -4.12
N PRO A 47 14.12 -17.66 -5.05
CA PRO A 47 13.88 -16.25 -5.32
C PRO A 47 13.29 -15.54 -4.10
N PRO A 48 13.36 -14.19 -4.04
CA PRO A 48 12.75 -13.42 -2.96
C PRO A 48 11.26 -13.76 -2.80
N LEU A 49 10.87 -14.12 -1.57
CA LEU A 49 9.48 -14.39 -1.22
C LEU A 49 8.80 -13.08 -0.79
N LYS A 50 7.62 -12.79 -1.34
CA LYS A 50 6.82 -11.62 -0.96
C LYS A 50 5.66 -12.06 -0.08
N TYR A 51 5.61 -11.54 1.15
CA TYR A 51 4.45 -11.67 2.04
C TYR A 51 3.69 -10.33 2.07
N LYS A 52 2.42 -10.34 1.63
CA LYS A 52 1.63 -9.11 1.45
C LYS A 52 0.65 -8.82 2.59
N GLU A 53 0.31 -9.82 3.40
CA GLU A 53 -0.69 -9.70 4.47
C GLU A 53 -0.05 -9.16 5.76
N ILE A 54 0.69 -8.05 5.64
CA ILE A 54 1.31 -7.38 6.78
C ILE A 54 0.31 -6.36 7.37
N PRO A 55 0.09 -6.34 8.70
CA PRO A 55 -0.78 -5.35 9.33
C PRO A 55 -0.25 -3.91 9.19
N ASP A 56 -1.15 -2.96 8.94
CA ASP A 56 -0.81 -1.53 8.75
C ASP A 56 -0.19 -0.86 9.99
N GLN A 57 -0.42 -1.39 11.19
CA GLN A 57 0.06 -0.84 12.47
C GLN A 57 1.24 -1.61 13.06
N MET A 58 1.95 -2.39 12.25
CA MET A 58 3.11 -3.13 12.72
C MET A 58 4.29 -2.17 12.99
N GLU A 59 4.97 -2.37 14.13
CA GLU A 59 6.18 -1.60 14.42
C GLU A 59 7.28 -1.98 13.43
N SER A 60 7.95 -0.97 12.84
CA SER A 60 8.86 -1.12 11.70
C SER A 60 10.03 -2.08 11.89
N ASN A 61 10.52 -2.27 13.11
CA ASN A 61 11.65 -3.13 13.43
C ASN A 61 11.23 -4.47 14.06
N SER A 62 9.93 -4.69 14.25
CA SER A 62 9.36 -5.91 14.82
C SER A 62 9.21 -7.10 13.86
N PRO A 63 9.03 -6.97 12.52
CA PRO A 63 8.82 -8.13 11.68
C PRO A 63 10.06 -8.99 11.53
N PHE A 64 9.93 -10.28 11.81
CA PHE A 64 10.98 -11.26 11.62
C PHE A 64 10.40 -12.57 11.07
N LEU A 65 11.09 -13.18 10.11
CA LEU A 65 10.72 -14.47 9.55
C LEU A 65 11.70 -15.57 9.99
N PHE A 66 11.17 -16.60 10.63
CA PHE A 66 11.89 -17.87 10.84
C PHE A 66 11.29 -18.94 9.93
N LEU A 67 12.13 -19.81 9.37
CA LEU A 67 11.72 -20.93 8.52
C LEU A 67 12.34 -22.22 9.05
N ASP A 68 11.54 -23.27 9.11
CA ASP A 68 12.05 -24.62 9.37
C ASP A 68 12.61 -25.21 8.07
N GLY A 69 13.85 -25.72 8.10
CA GLY A 69 14.48 -26.39 6.96
C GLY A 69 15.07 -25.45 5.89
N ALA A 70 15.11 -24.14 6.15
CA ALA A 70 15.79 -23.16 5.30
C ALA A 70 16.38 -22.02 6.14
N GLU A 71 17.42 -21.36 5.61
CA GLU A 71 18.03 -20.19 6.22
C GLU A 71 17.58 -18.91 5.51
N VAL A 72 17.24 -17.87 6.27
CA VAL A 72 16.88 -16.56 5.73
C VAL A 72 18.16 -15.73 5.56
N TYR A 73 18.64 -15.62 4.32
CA TYR A 73 19.86 -14.87 4.00
C TYR A 73 19.67 -13.35 4.08
N PHE A 74 18.50 -12.86 3.65
CA PHE A 74 18.16 -11.44 3.63
C PHE A 74 16.66 -11.27 3.83
N GLN A 75 16.28 -10.33 4.68
CA GLN A 75 14.90 -9.90 4.89
C GLN A 75 14.84 -8.38 4.82
N ARG A 76 13.80 -7.87 4.16
CA ARG A 76 13.48 -6.44 4.14
C ARG A 76 11.99 -6.27 4.44
N TYR A 77 11.67 -5.37 5.37
CA TYR A 77 10.31 -4.89 5.55
C TYR A 77 10.10 -3.62 4.72
N ASN A 78 9.23 -3.71 3.73
CA ASN A 78 8.85 -2.58 2.88
C ASN A 78 7.67 -1.85 3.53
N TYR A 79 7.98 -0.87 4.36
CA TYR A 79 7.01 0.04 4.97
C TYR A 79 7.20 1.45 4.42
N ASP A 80 6.09 2.11 4.08
CA ASP A 80 6.11 3.50 3.63
C ASP A 80 7.06 3.69 2.43
N VAL A 81 6.98 2.74 1.48
CA VAL A 81 7.76 2.75 0.25
C VAL A 81 7.01 3.60 -0.77
N PHE A 82 7.72 4.54 -1.38
CA PHE A 82 7.14 5.36 -2.43
C PHE A 82 6.92 4.54 -3.69
N THR A 83 5.70 4.63 -4.22
CA THR A 83 5.39 4.23 -5.60
C THR A 83 4.58 5.34 -6.26
N SER A 84 4.81 5.57 -7.56
CA SER A 84 4.05 6.58 -8.31
C SER A 84 2.54 6.30 -8.24
N SER A 85 2.14 5.02 -8.26
CA SER A 85 0.74 4.62 -8.13
C SER A 85 0.15 4.96 -6.77
N SER A 86 0.83 4.63 -5.66
CA SER A 86 0.38 5.01 -4.30
C SER A 86 0.26 6.52 -4.18
N TYR A 87 1.31 7.24 -4.62
CA TYR A 87 1.34 8.69 -4.55
C TYR A 87 0.18 9.32 -5.33
N LEU A 88 -0.10 8.86 -6.55
CA LEU A 88 -1.22 9.40 -7.33
C LEU A 88 -2.58 8.99 -6.76
N ASN A 89 -2.71 7.78 -6.19
CA ASN A 89 -3.92 7.33 -5.50
C ASN A 89 -4.23 8.19 -4.28
N ASP A 90 -3.22 8.61 -3.52
CA ASP A 90 -3.40 9.52 -2.38
C ASP A 90 -3.87 10.92 -2.82
N HIS A 91 -3.71 11.25 -4.11
CA HIS A 91 -4.08 12.53 -4.70
C HIS A 91 -5.28 12.44 -5.66
N LEU A 92 -6.07 11.36 -5.62
CA LEU A 92 -7.37 11.35 -6.30
C LEU A 92 -8.21 12.56 -5.84
N GLY A 93 -8.96 13.16 -6.76
CA GLY A 93 -9.73 14.38 -6.55
C GLY A 93 -8.92 15.68 -6.60
N HIS A 94 -7.58 15.62 -6.67
CA HIS A 94 -6.74 16.82 -6.77
C HIS A 94 -6.51 17.24 -8.22
N GLU A 95 -6.17 18.52 -8.41
CA GLU A 95 -5.83 19.06 -9.72
C GLU A 95 -4.41 18.64 -10.13
N VAL A 96 -4.30 18.03 -11.30
CA VAL A 96 -3.06 17.55 -11.91
C VAL A 96 -2.87 18.18 -13.29
N THR A 97 -1.61 18.30 -13.70
CA THR A 97 -1.23 18.57 -15.09
C THR A 97 -0.46 17.37 -15.63
N ILE A 98 -1.04 16.73 -16.65
CA ILE A 98 -0.42 15.62 -17.37
C ILE A 98 0.33 16.17 -18.56
N THR A 99 1.60 15.79 -18.72
CA THR A 99 2.39 16.09 -19.92
C THR A 99 2.64 14.79 -20.67
N PRO A 100 1.95 14.56 -21.81
CA PRO A 100 2.21 13.40 -22.65
C PRO A 100 3.54 13.52 -23.39
N SER A 101 4.04 12.40 -23.92
CA SER A 101 5.21 12.35 -24.80
C SER A 101 4.99 13.12 -26.10
N GLU A 102 3.75 13.13 -26.58
CA GLU A 102 3.33 13.88 -27.75
C GLU A 102 2.08 14.74 -27.46
N GLY A 103 2.07 15.96 -28.00
CA GLY A 103 0.94 16.88 -27.89
C GLY A 103 1.06 17.87 -26.73
N LYS A 104 -0.09 18.42 -26.31
CA LYS A 104 -0.15 19.49 -25.29
C LYS A 104 -0.48 18.93 -23.92
N SER A 105 0.10 19.52 -22.88
CA SER A 105 -0.23 19.19 -21.49
C SER A 105 -1.72 19.40 -21.20
N TYR A 106 -2.28 18.51 -20.39
CA TYR A 106 -3.69 18.50 -20.02
C TYR A 106 -3.84 18.70 -18.52
N LYS A 107 -4.48 19.81 -18.15
CA LYS A 107 -4.74 20.18 -16.76
C LYS A 107 -6.20 19.90 -16.39
N GLY A 108 -6.43 19.14 -15.33
CA GLY A 108 -7.76 18.77 -14.82
C GLY A 108 -7.69 18.03 -13.47
N THR A 109 -8.81 17.45 -13.02
CA THR A 109 -8.90 16.71 -11.76
C THR A 109 -8.63 15.23 -11.97
N LEU A 110 -7.69 14.67 -11.20
CA LEU A 110 -7.41 13.24 -11.19
C LEU A 110 -8.60 12.47 -10.62
N LEU A 111 -9.16 11.54 -11.38
CA LEU A 111 -10.32 10.76 -10.96
C LEU A 111 -9.96 9.33 -10.58
N ASP A 112 -9.05 8.71 -11.32
CA ASP A 112 -8.76 7.28 -11.19
C ASP A 112 -7.39 6.93 -11.77
N LEU A 113 -6.82 5.82 -11.25
CA LEU A 113 -5.61 5.17 -11.72
C LEU A 113 -5.84 3.65 -11.72
N GLU A 114 -6.10 3.08 -12.89
CA GLU A 114 -6.34 1.64 -13.06
C GLU A 114 -5.30 1.03 -14.01
N GLY A 115 -4.40 0.21 -13.48
CA GLY A 115 -3.30 -0.38 -14.25
C GLY A 115 -2.40 0.71 -14.86
N ASN A 116 -2.32 0.72 -16.19
CA ASN A 116 -1.56 1.73 -16.96
C ASN A 116 -2.45 2.88 -17.46
N TRP A 117 -3.66 3.05 -16.92
CA TRP A 117 -4.57 4.11 -17.32
C TRP A 117 -4.75 5.14 -16.21
N LEU A 118 -4.67 6.40 -16.60
CA LEU A 118 -4.88 7.57 -15.75
C LEU A 118 -6.08 8.36 -16.29
N THR A 119 -7.08 8.59 -15.44
CA THR A 119 -8.30 9.29 -15.84
C THR A 119 -8.35 10.68 -15.23
N VAL A 120 -8.49 11.71 -16.07
CA VAL A 120 -8.58 13.10 -15.63
C VAL A 120 -9.81 13.77 -16.22
N SER A 121 -10.52 14.54 -15.39
CA SER A 121 -11.69 15.30 -15.81
C SER A 121 -11.45 16.80 -15.87
N LYS A 122 -12.12 17.47 -16.80
CA LYS A 122 -12.15 18.92 -16.90
C LYS A 122 -13.46 19.37 -17.53
N LYS A 123 -14.23 20.22 -16.82
CA LYS A 123 -15.45 20.88 -17.34
C LYS A 123 -16.40 19.92 -18.07
N GLY A 124 -16.68 18.75 -17.48
CA GLY A 124 -17.59 17.75 -18.05
C GLY A 124 -16.98 16.83 -19.11
N THR A 125 -15.71 17.00 -19.48
CA THR A 125 -14.96 16.03 -20.28
C THR A 125 -14.16 15.10 -19.37
N VAL A 126 -14.17 13.82 -19.68
CA VAL A 126 -13.28 12.81 -19.08
C VAL A 126 -12.28 12.39 -20.15
N LYS A 127 -11.00 12.41 -19.81
CA LYS A 127 -9.91 11.98 -20.70
C LYS A 127 -9.06 10.94 -20.00
N MET A 128 -8.77 9.86 -20.72
CA MET A 128 -7.91 8.78 -20.27
C MET A 128 -6.55 8.92 -20.97
N PHE A 129 -5.48 8.62 -20.22
CA PHE A 129 -4.11 8.62 -20.71
C PHE A 129 -3.48 7.26 -20.38
N ASN A 130 -2.78 6.67 -21.34
CA ASN A 130 -1.90 5.55 -21.05
C ASN A 130 -0.65 6.11 -20.36
N THR A 131 -0.29 5.58 -19.20
CA THR A 131 0.86 6.05 -18.40
C THR A 131 2.20 5.86 -19.11
N GLU A 132 2.29 4.94 -20.08
CA GLU A 132 3.48 4.76 -20.92
C GLU A 132 3.71 5.94 -21.88
N GLU A 133 2.66 6.67 -22.21
CA GLU A 133 2.70 7.87 -23.06
C GLU A 133 2.78 9.16 -22.24
N VAL A 134 2.90 9.07 -20.91
CA VAL A 134 2.99 10.23 -20.01
C VAL A 134 4.44 10.42 -19.58
N VAL A 135 4.97 11.62 -19.84
CA VAL A 135 6.34 12.00 -19.45
C VAL A 135 6.38 12.55 -18.03
N SER A 136 5.37 13.32 -17.63
CA SER A 136 5.29 13.85 -16.27
C SER A 136 3.86 14.13 -15.82
N ILE A 137 3.66 14.05 -14.51
CA ILE A 137 2.43 14.45 -13.82
C ILE A 137 2.86 15.43 -12.73
N SER A 138 2.29 16.63 -12.72
CA SER A 138 2.50 17.61 -11.65
C SER A 138 1.20 17.92 -10.92
N LEU A 139 1.27 18.00 -9.60
CA LEU A 139 0.16 18.45 -8.77
C LEU A 139 0.14 19.98 -8.72
N ALA A 140 -1.06 20.57 -8.64
CA ALA A 140 -1.20 22.02 -8.54
C ALA A 140 -0.55 22.60 -7.27
N ASN A 141 -0.45 21.80 -6.21
CA ASN A 141 0.19 22.18 -4.97
C ASN A 141 1.63 21.68 -5.03
N GLY A 142 2.58 22.60 -5.21
CA GLY A 142 4.02 22.34 -5.24
C GLY A 142 4.60 21.96 -3.88
N GLU A 143 3.88 21.16 -3.09
CA GLU A 143 4.43 20.58 -1.87
C GLU A 143 5.60 19.67 -2.24
N SER A 144 6.70 19.85 -1.51
CA SER A 144 7.86 18.97 -1.68
C SER A 144 7.41 17.55 -1.39
N ILE A 145 7.58 16.67 -2.36
CA ILE A 145 7.59 15.24 -2.09
C ILE A 145 8.72 15.05 -1.07
N GLY A 146 8.38 14.64 0.16
CA GLY A 146 9.34 14.54 1.27
C GLY A 146 10.47 13.55 0.99
N ALA A 147 11.26 13.19 2.00
CA ALA A 147 12.27 12.15 1.83
C ALA A 147 11.61 10.82 1.42
N LEU A 148 11.73 10.44 0.16
CA LEU A 148 11.16 9.21 -0.39
C LEU A 148 12.03 8.00 -0.03
N LYS A 149 11.42 6.93 0.46
CA LYS A 149 12.07 5.62 0.57
C LYS A 149 11.83 4.85 -0.73
N PRO A 150 12.86 4.59 -1.55
CA PRO A 150 12.70 3.79 -2.78
C PRO A 150 12.45 2.32 -2.45
N GLU A 151 11.79 1.59 -3.37
CA GLU A 151 11.58 0.13 -3.28
C GLU A 151 12.88 -0.68 -3.28
#